data_AF-A0A4Q0P159-F1
#
_entry.id   AF-A0A4Q0P159-F1
#
_cell.length_a   1.000
_cell.length_b   1.000
_cell.length_c   1.000
_cell.angle_alpha   90.00
_cell.angle_beta   90.00
_cell.angle_gamma   90.00
#
_symmetry.space_group_name_H-M   'P 1'
#
loop_
_entity.id
_entity.type
_entity.pdbx_description
1 polymer ?
#
loop_
_entity_poly.entity_id
_entity_poly.type
_entity_poly.pdbx_seq_one_letter_code
_entity_poly.pdbx_strand_id
1 'polypeptide(L)'
;MVILFELALICAGILLGITALDKWDGSTQIFAKAANTLKPFAAVIGGICLLIGIWFLFRPFCTFRDIIGILAGLSLLGGSFENSQSLQDFFNKSAAFLNPYKVIIGIIALILGILGLLNIAFIC
;
A
#
# COMPACT_ATOMS: atom_id res chain seq x y z
N MET A 1 -10.25 7.55 13.34
CA MET A 1 -10.33 7.63 11.86
C MET A 1 -8.97 7.39 11.17
N VAL A 2 -7.92 6.98 11.91
CA VAL A 2 -6.59 6.69 11.35
C VAL A 2 -6.37 5.17 11.18
N ILE A 3 -7.00 4.35 12.03
CA ILE A 3 -7.09 2.87 11.95
C ILE A 3 -7.45 2.28 10.60
N LEU A 4 -8.34 2.92 9.83
CA LEU A 4 -8.66 2.42 8.48
C LEU A 4 -7.49 2.59 7.51
N PHE A 5 -6.76 3.71 7.62
CA PHE A 5 -5.59 4.00 6.79
C PHE A 5 -4.41 3.14 7.19
N GLU A 6 -4.19 2.94 8.49
CA GLU A 6 -3.16 2.06 9.04
C GLU A 6 -3.38 0.62 8.59
N LEU A 7 -4.62 0.13 8.67
CA LEU A 7 -4.97 -1.21 8.19
C LEU A 7 -4.78 -1.33 6.67
N ALA A 8 -5.20 -0.31 5.92
CA ALA A 8 -4.99 -0.28 4.46
C ALA A 8 -3.49 -0.27 4.10
N LEU A 9 -2.65 0.45 4.86
CA LEU A 9 -1.19 0.46 4.72
C LEU A 9 -0.56 -0.90 5.03
N ILE A 10 -1.02 -1.58 6.09
CA ILE A 10 -0.57 -2.95 6.41
C ILE A 10 -0.93 -3.89 5.26
N CYS A 11 -2.18 -3.87 4.80
CA CYS A 11 -2.63 -4.71 3.70
C CYS A 11 -1.89 -4.42 2.39
N ALA A 12 -1.71 -3.14 2.05
CA ALA A 12 -0.92 -2.71 0.90
C ALA A 12 0.54 -3.16 1.05
N GLY A 13 1.12 -3.03 2.24
CA GLY A 13 2.48 -3.46 2.54
C GLY A 13 2.69 -4.96 2.35
N ILE A 14 1.74 -5.79 2.81
CA ILE A 14 1.77 -7.24 2.57
C ILE A 14 1.67 -7.54 1.08
N LEU A 15 0.75 -6.90 0.34
CA LEU A 15 0.56 -7.12 -1.10
C LEU A 15 1.77 -6.70 -1.94
N LEU A 16 2.38 -5.55 -1.62
CA LEU A 16 3.50 -4.97 -2.36
C LEU A 16 4.84 -5.64 -1.99
N GLY A 17 5.03 -5.94 -0.70
CA GLY A 17 6.24 -6.53 -0.14
C GLY A 17 6.26 -8.06 -0.18
N ILE A 18 5.27 -8.70 -0.79
CA ILE A 18 5.05 -10.14 -0.69
C ILE A 18 6.28 -10.96 -1.07
N THR A 19 7.03 -10.55 -2.09
CA THR A 19 8.23 -11.25 -2.54
C THR A 19 9.37 -11.22 -1.52
N ALA A 20 9.49 -10.15 -0.75
CA ALA A 20 10.45 -10.07 0.35
C ALA A 20 9.97 -10.81 1.60
N LEU A 21 8.68 -10.68 1.93
CA LEU A 21 8.04 -11.37 3.06
C LEU A 21 8.06 -12.89 2.88
N ASP A 22 7.75 -13.38 1.68
CA ASP A 22 7.77 -14.81 1.36
C ASP A 22 9.19 -15.40 1.46
N LYS A 23 10.20 -14.63 1.03
CA LYS A 23 11.61 -15.01 1.22
C LYS A 23 12.01 -15.09 2.70
N TRP A 24 11.40 -14.28 3.57
CA TRP A 24 11.64 -14.30 5.01
C TRP A 24 10.83 -15.37 5.75
N ASP A 25 9.61 -15.67 5.29
CA ASP A 25 8.71 -16.66 5.88
C ASP A 25 9.10 -18.10 5.49
N GLY A 26 9.84 -18.27 4.39
CA GLY A 26 10.47 -19.52 4.01
C GLY A 26 9.46 -20.59 3.62
N SER A 27 9.01 -21.40 4.59
CA SER A 27 8.19 -22.61 4.37
C SER A 27 6.71 -22.42 4.72
N THR A 28 6.36 -21.43 5.54
CA THR A 28 5.01 -21.31 6.11
C THR A 28 3.97 -20.79 5.12
N GLN A 29 4.38 -20.13 4.03
CA GLN A 29 3.54 -19.57 2.97
C GLN A 29 2.35 -18.72 3.48
N ILE A 30 2.43 -18.17 4.70
CA ILE A 30 1.30 -17.49 5.34
C ILE A 30 1.04 -16.16 4.64
N PHE A 31 2.11 -15.40 4.38
CA PHE A 31 1.98 -14.14 3.65
C PHE A 31 1.49 -14.35 2.22
N ALA A 32 1.97 -15.39 1.53
CA ALA A 32 1.55 -15.72 0.17
C ALA A 32 0.04 -16.02 0.11
N LYS A 33 -0.46 -16.79 1.08
CA LYS A 33 -1.90 -17.10 1.21
C LYS A 33 -2.73 -15.85 1.55
N ALA A 34 -2.24 -15.00 2.44
CA ALA A 34 -2.88 -13.72 2.76
C ALA A 34 -2.93 -12.80 1.53
N ALA A 35 -1.81 -12.62 0.83
CA ALA A 35 -1.72 -11.78 -0.37
C ALA A 35 -2.64 -12.28 -1.49
N ASN A 36 -2.74 -13.60 -1.71
CA ASN A 36 -3.69 -14.15 -2.69
C ASN A 36 -5.15 -13.90 -2.30
N THR A 37 -5.47 -13.92 -1.01
CA THR A 37 -6.81 -13.59 -0.50
C THR A 37 -7.10 -12.09 -0.65
N LEU A 38 -6.07 -11.24 -0.49
CA LEU A 38 -6.18 -9.79 -0.59
C LEU A 38 -6.13 -9.26 -2.03
N LYS A 39 -5.57 -10.02 -2.98
CA LYS A 39 -5.48 -9.67 -4.41
C LYS A 39 -6.77 -9.11 -5.01
N PRO A 40 -7.95 -9.75 -4.87
CA PRO A 40 -9.19 -9.20 -5.42
C PRO A 40 -9.61 -7.86 -4.77
N PHE A 41 -9.16 -7.60 -3.54
CA PHE A 41 -9.41 -6.36 -2.82
C PHE A 41 -8.31 -5.30 -3.00
N ALA A 42 -7.23 -5.62 -3.72
CA ALA A 42 -6.09 -4.72 -3.91
C ALA A 42 -6.50 -3.38 -4.53
N ALA A 43 -7.46 -3.38 -5.45
CA ALA A 43 -8.03 -2.17 -6.02
C ALA A 43 -8.65 -1.26 -4.96
N VAL A 44 -9.47 -1.84 -4.07
CA VAL A 44 -10.18 -1.12 -3.02
C VAL A 44 -9.18 -0.61 -1.97
N ILE A 45 -8.23 -1.45 -1.55
CA ILE A 45 -7.17 -1.07 -0.61
C ILE A 45 -6.32 0.06 -1.19
N GLY A 46 -5.94 -0.04 -2.46
CA GLY A 46 -5.16 0.98 -3.16
C GLY A 46 -5.91 2.29 -3.30
N GLY A 47 -7.21 2.22 -3.62
CA GLY A 47 -8.10 3.38 -3.67
C GLY A 47 -8.23 4.08 -2.32
N ILE A 48 -8.42 3.32 -1.24
CA ILE A 48 -8.49 3.85 0.12
C ILE A 48 -7.17 4.53 0.50
N CYS A 49 -6.03 3.87 0.28
CA CYS A 49 -4.71 4.44 0.54
C CYS A 49 -4.47 5.75 -0.23
N LEU A 50 -4.88 5.81 -1.49
CA LEU A 50 -4.70 6.98 -2.34
C LEU A 50 -5.62 8.13 -1.93
N LEU A 51 -6.92 7.87 -1.73
CA LEU A 51 -7.90 8.89 -1.34
C LEU A 51 -7.61 9.45 0.05
N ILE A 52 -7.35 8.58 1.03
CA ILE A 52 -7.06 9.02 2.40
C ILE A 52 -5.67 9.67 2.47
N GLY A 53 -4.67 9.14 1.76
CA GLY A 53 -3.35 9.76 1.69
C GLY A 53 -3.39 11.17 1.11
N ILE A 54 -4.14 11.39 0.01
CA ILE A 54 -4.35 12.74 -0.55
C ILE A 54 -5.11 13.63 0.43
N TRP A 55 -6.13 13.10 1.10
CA TRP A 55 -6.91 13.86 2.08
C TRP A 55 -6.04 14.32 3.28
N PHE A 56 -5.19 13.43 3.79
CA PHE A 56 -4.31 13.74 4.92
C PHE A 56 -3.10 14.59 4.53
N LEU A 57 -2.68 14.59 3.26
CA LEU A 57 -1.59 15.42 2.75
C LEU A 57 -1.80 16.92 3.02
N PHE A 58 -3.05 17.38 3.11
CA PHE A 58 -3.40 18.77 3.42
C PHE A 58 -3.20 19.16 4.89
N ARG A 59 -2.87 18.21 5.77
CA ARG A 59 -2.66 18.45 7.20
C ARG A 59 -1.15 18.53 7.51
N PRO A 60 -0.67 19.63 8.13
CA PRO A 60 0.74 19.71 8.50
C PRO A 60 1.05 18.66 9.60
N PHE A 61 2.28 18.11 9.59
CA PHE A 61 2.91 17.14 10.52
C PHE A 61 3.03 15.66 10.12
N CYS A 62 2.23 15.08 9.20
CA CYS A 62 2.24 13.62 8.93
C CYS A 62 2.61 13.21 7.48
N THR A 63 3.28 14.10 6.73
CA THR A 63 3.44 13.98 5.27
C THR A 63 4.19 12.73 4.79
N PHE A 64 5.11 12.16 5.58
CA PHE A 64 5.88 10.98 5.18
C PHE A 64 5.00 9.74 4.99
N ARG A 65 4.15 9.44 5.96
CA ARG A 65 3.21 8.29 5.87
C ARG A 65 2.22 8.49 4.74
N ASP A 66 1.74 9.70 4.55
CA ASP A 66 0.77 10.03 3.52
C ASP A 66 1.37 9.86 2.12
N ILE A 67 2.61 10.30 1.90
CA ILE A 67 3.34 10.07 0.63
C ILE A 67 3.51 8.57 0.37
N ILE A 68 3.95 7.79 1.38
CA ILE A 68 4.09 6.34 1.22
C ILE A 68 2.74 5.68 0.93
N GLY A 69 1.66 6.11 1.59
CA GLY A 69 0.31 5.64 1.31
C GLY A 69 -0.17 5.95 -0.10
N ILE A 70 0.11 7.15 -0.61
CA ILE A 70 -0.20 7.54 -1.99
C ILE A 70 0.60 6.66 -2.97
N LEU A 71 1.91 6.47 -2.74
CA LEU A 71 2.76 5.64 -3.60
C LEU A 71 2.33 4.17 -3.57
N ALA A 72 2.02 3.63 -2.39
CA ALA A 72 1.52 2.28 -2.21
C ALA A 72 0.16 2.10 -2.91
N GLY A 73 -0.75 3.07 -2.76
CA GLY A 73 -2.05 3.08 -3.41
C GLY A 73 -1.94 3.13 -4.93
N LEU A 74 -1.11 4.03 -5.46
CA LEU A 74 -0.83 4.16 -6.90
C LEU A 74 -0.25 2.87 -7.49
N SER A 75 0.64 2.20 -6.73
CA SER A 75 1.23 0.91 -7.14
C SER A 75 0.24 -0.26 -7.08
N LEU A 76 -0.72 -0.26 -6.14
CA LEU A 76 -1.78 -1.26 -6.04
C LEU A 76 -2.86 -1.09 -7.12
N LEU A 77 -3.15 0.16 -7.50
CA LEU A 77 -4.16 0.48 -8.50
C LEU A 77 -3.69 0.18 -9.93
N GLY A 78 -2.37 0.06 -10.16
CA GLY A 78 -1.82 -0.45 -11.41
C GLY A 78 -2.34 -1.86 -11.71
N GLY A 79 -3.08 -2.00 -12.81
CA GLY A 79 -3.69 -3.26 -13.27
C GLY A 79 -5.06 -3.58 -12.66
N SER A 80 -5.60 -2.73 -11.78
CA SER A 80 -6.88 -2.98 -11.09
C SER A 80 -8.11 -2.40 -11.80
N PHE A 81 -7.93 -1.40 -12.66
CA PHE A 81 -9.04 -0.75 -13.37
C PHE A 81 -9.19 -1.28 -14.79
N GLU A 82 -10.20 -2.08 -15.06
CA GLU A 82 -10.57 -2.53 -16.42
C GLU A 82 -11.58 -1.58 -17.10
N ASN A 83 -12.25 -0.72 -16.32
CA ASN A 83 -13.43 0.03 -16.78
C ASN A 83 -13.12 1.36 -17.48
N SER A 84 -11.87 1.85 -17.46
CA SER A 84 -11.49 3.11 -18.11
C SER A 84 -10.04 3.08 -18.56
N GLN A 85 -9.84 3.06 -19.88
CA GLN A 85 -8.54 2.91 -20.54
C GLN A 85 -7.57 4.07 -20.21
N SER A 86 -8.07 5.30 -20.05
CA SER A 86 -7.26 6.48 -19.74
C SER A 86 -6.71 6.47 -18.30
N LEU A 87 -7.53 6.13 -17.30
CA LEU A 87 -7.03 5.96 -15.93
C LEU A 87 -6.13 4.73 -15.84
N GLN A 88 -6.47 3.64 -16.53
CA GLN A 88 -5.64 2.44 -16.55
C GLN A 88 -4.23 2.75 -17.07
N ASP A 89 -4.08 3.52 -18.15
CA ASP A 89 -2.77 3.93 -18.66
C ASP A 89 -1.99 4.79 -17.66
N PHE A 90 -2.66 5.74 -16.97
CA PHE A 90 -2.02 6.56 -15.96
C PHE A 90 -1.51 5.74 -14.77
N PHE A 91 -2.38 4.90 -14.19
CA PHE A 91 -2.05 4.03 -13.08
C PHE A 91 -1.00 2.98 -13.47
N ASN A 92 -1.10 2.38 -14.65
CA ASN A 92 -0.12 1.40 -15.14
C ASN A 92 1.24 2.06 -15.40
N LYS A 93 1.27 3.27 -15.96
CA LYS A 93 2.52 4.00 -16.19
C LYS A 93 3.19 4.38 -14.87
N SER A 94 2.42 4.88 -13.91
CA SER A 94 2.92 5.17 -12.57
C SER A 94 3.37 3.90 -11.84
N ALA A 95 2.58 2.83 -11.89
CA ALA A 95 2.94 1.56 -11.28
C ALA A 95 4.17 0.92 -11.93
N ALA A 96 4.34 1.05 -13.25
CA ALA A 96 5.54 0.60 -13.97
C ALA A 96 6.79 1.35 -13.51
N PHE A 97 6.68 2.66 -13.28
CA PHE A 97 7.77 3.46 -12.72
C PHE A 97 8.09 3.06 -11.27
N LEU A 98 7.07 2.72 -10.47
CA LEU A 98 7.21 2.26 -9.10
C LEU A 98 7.61 0.79 -8.98
N ASN A 99 7.51 0.00 -10.05
CA ASN A 99 7.75 -1.45 -10.04
C ASN A 99 9.10 -1.86 -9.42
N PRO A 100 10.26 -1.24 -9.75
CA PRO A 100 11.53 -1.57 -9.12
C PRO A 100 11.57 -1.23 -7.62
N TYR A 101 10.81 -0.23 -7.17
CA TYR A 101 10.75 0.22 -5.77
C TYR A 101 9.57 -0.38 -4.99
N LYS A 102 8.70 -1.14 -5.66
CA LYS A 102 7.42 -1.65 -5.15
C LYS A 102 7.58 -2.39 -3.84
N VAL A 103 8.57 -3.28 -3.77
CA VAL A 103 8.88 -4.09 -2.59
C VAL A 103 9.31 -3.20 -1.43
N ILE A 104 10.17 -2.22 -1.68
CA ILE A 104 10.67 -1.28 -0.66
C ILE A 104 9.51 -0.44 -0.12
N ILE A 105 8.67 0.11 -1.02
CA ILE A 105 7.46 0.86 -0.65
C ILE A 105 6.52 -0.01 0.18
N GLY A 106 6.36 -1.29 -0.19
CA GLY A 106 5.56 -2.25 0.55
C GLY A 106 6.07 -2.49 1.97
N ILE A 107 7.37 -2.72 2.13
CA ILE A 107 7.95 -2.92 3.47
C ILE A 107 7.84 -1.65 4.32
N ILE A 108 8.09 -0.47 3.75
CA ILE A 108 7.94 0.79 4.49
C ILE A 108 6.46 1.01 4.87
N ALA A 109 5.51 0.78 3.97
CA ALA A 109 4.08 0.89 4.25
C ALA A 109 3.63 -0.09 5.35
N LEU A 110 4.16 -1.32 5.34
CA LEU A 110 3.90 -2.31 6.39
C LEU A 110 4.40 -1.80 7.75
N ILE A 111 5.65 -1.33 7.82
CA ILE A 111 6.26 -0.82 9.05
C ILE A 111 5.45 0.38 9.56
N LEU A 112 5.17 1.37 8.71
CA LEU A 112 4.41 2.56 9.08
C LEU A 112 2.97 2.23 9.51
N GLY A 113 2.33 1.28 8.84
CA GLY A 113 1.00 0.81 9.21
C GLY A 113 0.97 0.13 10.59
N ILE A 114 1.95 -0.71 10.90
CA ILE A 114 2.10 -1.36 12.22
C ILE A 114 2.42 -0.32 13.31
N LEU A 115 3.33 0.62 13.03
CA LEU A 115 3.70 1.69 13.96
C LEU A 115 2.52 2.60 14.27
N GLY A 116 1.73 2.96 13.26
CA GLY A 116 0.51 3.75 13.41
C GLY A 116 -0.56 3.00 14.21
N LEU A 117 -0.74 1.69 13.94
CA LEU A 117 -1.68 0.84 14.69
C LEU A 117 -1.32 0.71 16.18
N LEU A 118 -0.03 0.62 16.49
CA LEU A 118 0.49 0.60 17.87
C LEU A 118 0.44 1.96 18.56
N ASN A 119 -0.06 2.99 17.88
CA ASN A 119 -0.20 4.36 18.39
C ASN A 119 1.11 4.89 19.00
N ILE A 120 2.24 4.53 18.38
CA ILE A 120 3.55 5.04 18.76
C ILE A 120 3.62 6.46 18.19
N ALA A 121 3.05 7.39 18.95
CA ALA A 121 2.56 8.72 18.56
C ALA A 121 3.61 9.73 18.03
N PHE A 122 4.80 9.28 17.63
CA PHE A 122 5.89 10.18 17.20
C PHE A 122 6.04 10.33 15.68
N ILE A 123 5.41 9.47 14.86
CA ILE A 123 5.62 9.53 13.39
C ILE A 123 4.35 9.86 12.60
N CYS A 124 3.15 9.73 13.19
CA CYS A 124 1.93 9.46 12.43
C CYS A 124 2.15 8.23 11.52
#